data_AF-A0A1Y4H224-F1
#
_entry.id   AF-A0A1Y4H224-F1
#
_cell.length_a   1.000
_cell.length_b   1.000
_cell.length_c   1.000
_cell.angle_alpha   90.00
_cell.angle_beta   90.00
_cell.angle_gamma   90.00
#
_symmetry.space_group_name_H-M   'P 1'
#
loop_
_entity.id
_entity.type
_entity.pdbx_description
1 polymer ?
#
loop_
_entity_poly.entity_id
_entity_poly.type
_entity_poly.pdbx_seq_one_letter_code
_entity_poly.pdbx_strand_id
1 'polypeptide(L)'
;MKRKNIIILLCCLWIISIIVIFFGVYKYIDQKKIRLRYELRTNIQSLFQGQSSGDAFVDNEDGLFYAKYCDYPVRHYKKVTKPLRPKKNKTSIAIDPEIEERIIDEWNQDYGDIALLYELNWGDDYPNQNDEGWNIIRVYCGGLNEEFIRTNTIFPYKVGLKNTEWGNFYTVEQAVSEAYDFYTTNPKSSYTNKFRQGNVNELWNKIYQFSNENEFFSIEESMRNGWTAGKPIYIPKNKSYDEAQRVMPYENGWMHNGYYRVYIAATQERVFGIKEQEWAISANRNQLLLWWCVGVSLLFLLLIAPFTIRQIKSHKKKSETIYQRLVRLCNPKEFIDNYDKNKVERANLIYKRLLDTSPDDKDALMSILSLASSELGINFIDKDEIKELKEKVNPKRFLNPYNAEKVSLANKLYAILNKDDISYSEVIEVKEKLKNL
;
A
#
# COMPACT_ATOMS: atom_id res chain seq x y z
N MET A 1 -31.64 -30.19 8.79
CA MET A 1 -31.77 -28.96 7.95
C MET A 1 -31.90 -29.37 6.49
N LYS A 2 -32.81 -28.77 5.69
CA LYS A 2 -32.99 -29.16 4.27
C LYS A 2 -31.73 -28.81 3.47
N ARG A 3 -31.32 -29.66 2.52
CA ARG A 3 -30.11 -29.45 1.68
C ARG A 3 -30.09 -28.09 0.97
N LYS A 4 -31.26 -27.62 0.51
CA LYS A 4 -31.46 -26.28 -0.06
C LYS A 4 -31.01 -25.16 0.89
N ASN A 5 -31.28 -25.29 2.19
CA ASN A 5 -30.92 -24.28 3.18
C ASN A 5 -29.40 -24.24 3.43
N ILE A 6 -28.70 -25.38 3.29
CA ILE A 6 -27.24 -25.44 3.41
C ILE A 6 -26.58 -24.67 2.27
N ILE A 7 -27.05 -24.87 1.04
CA ILE A 7 -26.51 -24.16 -0.14
C ILE A 7 -26.74 -22.64 -0.01
N ILE A 8 -27.96 -22.22 0.38
CA ILE A 8 -28.27 -20.80 0.60
C ILE A 8 -27.34 -20.20 1.67
N LEU A 9 -27.15 -20.90 2.79
CA LEU A 9 -26.26 -20.45 3.86
C LEU A 9 -24.81 -20.31 3.38
N LEU A 10 -24.30 -21.27 2.60
CA LEU A 10 -22.95 -21.21 2.04
C LEU A 10 -22.79 -20.03 1.07
N CYS A 11 -23.78 -19.75 0.23
CA CYS A 11 -23.76 -18.56 -0.64
C CYS A 11 -23.75 -17.25 0.16
N CYS A 12 -24.56 -17.16 1.22
CA CYS A 12 -24.56 -15.99 2.11
C CYS A 12 -23.20 -15.80 2.80
N LEU A 13 -22.61 -16.89 3.31
CA LEU A 13 -21.29 -16.85 3.93
C LEU A 13 -20.19 -16.45 2.95
N TRP A 14 -20.28 -16.89 1.69
CA TRP A 14 -19.34 -16.48 0.64
C TRP A 14 -19.39 -14.96 0.39
N ILE A 15 -20.58 -14.37 0.28
CA ILE A 15 -20.75 -12.92 0.11
C ILE A 15 -20.16 -12.16 1.31
N ILE A 16 -20.48 -12.59 2.53
CA ILE A 16 -19.93 -11.98 3.75
C ILE A 16 -18.39 -12.10 3.76
N SER A 17 -17.85 -13.24 3.34
CA SER A 17 -16.40 -13.46 3.28
C SER A 17 -15.71 -12.49 2.33
N ILE A 18 -16.30 -12.18 1.18
CA ILE A 18 -15.75 -11.17 0.24
C ILE A 18 -15.67 -9.79 0.90
N ILE A 19 -16.71 -9.39 1.64
CA ILE A 19 -16.71 -8.11 2.37
C ILE A 19 -15.59 -8.10 3.41
N VAL A 20 -15.43 -9.18 4.18
CA VAL A 20 -14.37 -9.31 5.18
C VAL A 20 -12.98 -9.26 4.53
N ILE A 21 -12.77 -9.91 3.39
CA ILE A 21 -11.52 -9.84 2.62
C ILE A 21 -11.20 -8.40 2.23
N PHE A 22 -12.19 -7.63 1.77
CA PHE A 22 -11.98 -6.25 1.39
C PHE A 22 -11.39 -5.43 2.54
N PHE A 23 -12.02 -5.45 3.71
CA PHE A 23 -11.50 -4.75 4.90
C PHE A 23 -10.16 -5.32 5.37
N GLY A 24 -9.97 -6.63 5.30
CA GLY A 24 -8.73 -7.30 5.68
C GLY A 24 -7.55 -6.88 4.81
N VAL A 25 -7.72 -6.81 3.48
CA VAL A 25 -6.68 -6.38 2.54
C VAL A 25 -6.31 -4.92 2.76
N TYR A 26 -7.30 -4.04 2.94
CA TYR A 26 -7.03 -2.62 3.22
C TYR A 26 -6.22 -2.46 4.51
N LYS A 27 -6.66 -3.10 5.61
CA LYS A 27 -5.94 -3.06 6.89
C LYS A 27 -4.52 -3.62 6.78
N TYR A 28 -4.34 -4.73 6.05
CA TYR A 28 -3.04 -5.34 5.83
C TYR A 28 -2.10 -4.40 5.07
N ILE A 29 -2.58 -3.77 3.99
CA ILE A 29 -1.79 -2.82 3.22
C ILE A 29 -1.45 -1.57 4.02
N ASP A 30 -2.37 -1.07 4.85
CA ASP A 30 -2.10 0.09 5.70
C ASP A 30 -1.02 -0.22 6.77
N GLN A 31 -1.04 -1.42 7.35
CA GLN A 31 0.02 -1.88 8.25
C GLN A 31 1.37 -2.04 7.52
N LYS A 32 1.36 -2.63 6.32
CA LYS A 32 2.55 -2.76 5.46
C LYS A 32 3.11 -1.38 5.11
N LYS A 33 2.24 -0.41 4.83
CA LYS A 33 2.60 0.99 4.55
C LYS A 33 3.32 1.66 5.72
N ILE A 34 2.79 1.53 6.94
CA ILE A 34 3.44 2.06 8.15
C ILE A 34 4.82 1.43 8.34
N ARG A 35 4.90 0.11 8.21
CA ARG A 35 6.16 -0.64 8.36
C ARG A 35 7.21 -0.21 7.34
N LEU A 36 6.88 -0.21 6.04
CA LEU A 36 7.81 0.14 4.97
C LEU A 36 8.30 1.59 5.07
N ARG A 37 7.45 2.52 5.52
CA ARG A 37 7.85 3.91 5.77
C ARG A 37 8.86 3.99 6.91
N TYR A 38 8.59 3.28 8.01
CA TYR A 38 9.46 3.24 9.17
C TYR A 38 10.83 2.61 8.84
N GLU A 39 10.83 1.50 8.09
CA GLU A 39 12.04 0.83 7.61
C GLU A 39 12.89 1.76 6.73
N LEU A 40 12.27 2.41 5.72
CA LEU A 40 12.98 3.37 4.86
C LEU A 40 13.61 4.50 5.67
N ARG A 41 12.83 5.09 6.57
CA ARG A 41 13.27 6.20 7.42
C ARG A 41 14.46 5.78 8.30
N THR A 42 14.34 4.63 8.96
CA THR A 42 15.37 4.11 9.87
C THR A 42 16.66 3.76 9.11
N ASN A 43 16.53 3.11 7.96
CA ASN A 43 17.68 2.76 7.10
C ASN A 43 18.42 4.01 6.65
N ILE A 44 17.72 5.04 6.18
CA ILE A 44 18.34 6.30 5.79
C ILE A 44 18.97 6.99 7.01
N GLN A 45 18.25 7.13 8.13
CA GLN A 45 18.80 7.77 9.36
C GLN A 45 20.07 7.07 9.86
N SER A 46 20.19 5.75 9.67
CA SER A 46 21.39 5.01 10.06
C SER A 46 22.65 5.44 9.30
N LEU A 47 22.51 5.97 8.07
CA LEU A 47 23.62 6.52 7.30
C LEU A 47 24.18 7.82 7.91
N PHE A 48 23.41 8.47 8.78
CA PHE A 48 23.73 9.75 9.39
C PHE A 48 24.07 9.63 10.88
N GLN A 49 24.49 8.45 11.35
CA GLN A 49 24.99 8.29 12.71
C GLN A 49 26.12 9.28 13.01
N GLY A 50 26.01 9.98 14.14
CA GLY A 50 26.97 11.01 14.54
C GLY A 50 26.74 12.40 13.93
N GLN A 51 25.67 12.60 13.14
CA GLN A 51 25.17 13.96 12.93
C GLN A 51 24.59 14.51 14.24
N SER A 52 24.75 15.80 14.54
CA SER A 52 24.02 16.41 15.65
C SER A 52 22.52 16.34 15.39
N SER A 53 21.77 15.80 16.36
CA SER A 53 20.31 15.77 16.37
C SER A 53 19.86 16.42 17.68
N GLY A 54 19.37 17.66 17.62
CA GLY A 54 19.14 18.42 18.85
C GLY A 54 17.88 19.27 18.86
N ASP A 55 17.75 20.22 17.93
CA ASP A 55 16.82 21.31 18.16
C ASP A 55 15.70 21.44 17.12
N ALA A 56 14.64 22.14 17.51
CA ALA A 56 13.51 22.49 16.63
C ALA A 56 13.95 23.34 15.42
N PHE A 57 15.16 23.91 15.47
CA PHE A 57 15.78 24.67 14.41
C PHE A 57 17.05 23.94 13.95
N VAL A 58 17.08 23.62 12.66
CA VAL A 58 18.21 22.99 11.99
C VAL A 58 19.03 24.10 11.36
N ASP A 59 20.29 24.22 11.72
CA ASP A 59 21.20 25.25 11.20
C ASP A 59 22.23 24.66 10.20
N ASN A 60 23.10 25.51 9.66
CA ASN A 60 24.16 25.09 8.73
C ASN A 60 25.35 24.39 9.42
N GLU A 61 25.35 24.30 10.74
CA GLU A 61 26.35 23.55 11.52
C GLU A 61 25.91 22.11 11.78
N ASP A 62 24.63 21.80 11.59
CA ASP A 62 24.06 20.45 11.68
C ASP A 62 24.28 19.59 10.43
N GLY A 63 24.24 18.26 10.60
CA GLY A 63 24.38 17.30 9.51
C GLY A 63 25.80 16.78 9.31
N LEU A 64 26.02 16.12 8.18
CA LEU A 64 27.32 15.63 7.73
C LEU A 64 27.87 16.55 6.63
N PHE A 65 29.19 16.71 6.61
CA PHE A 65 29.87 17.61 5.69
C PHE A 65 30.82 16.83 4.79
N TYR A 66 30.77 17.13 3.48
CA TYR A 66 31.57 16.46 2.46
C TYR A 66 32.27 17.50 1.59
N ALA A 67 33.53 17.25 1.25
CA ALA A 67 34.17 18.03 0.19
C ALA A 67 33.50 17.73 -1.15
N LYS A 68 32.97 18.77 -1.81
CA LYS A 68 32.54 18.69 -3.21
C LYS A 68 33.69 19.00 -4.15
N TYR A 69 34.51 19.97 -3.76
CA TYR A 69 35.56 20.53 -4.59
C TYR A 69 36.64 21.15 -3.68
N CYS A 70 37.90 20.80 -3.93
CA CYS A 70 39.09 21.33 -3.27
C CYS A 70 40.22 21.42 -4.31
N ASP A 71 41.22 22.28 -4.08
CA ASP A 71 42.47 22.40 -4.84
C ASP A 71 42.45 23.23 -6.14
N TYR A 72 41.38 23.98 -6.43
CA TYR A 72 41.46 25.02 -7.45
C TYR A 72 41.88 26.35 -6.82
N PRO A 73 42.98 26.98 -7.29
CA PRO A 73 43.40 28.25 -6.75
C PRO A 73 42.29 29.28 -6.98
N VAL A 74 42.13 30.23 -6.06
CA VAL A 74 41.27 31.39 -6.28
C VAL A 74 41.86 32.18 -7.45
N ARG A 75 41.20 32.17 -8.61
CA ARG A 75 41.76 32.71 -9.87
C ARG A 75 41.25 34.11 -10.20
N HIS A 76 40.03 34.47 -9.80
CA HIS A 76 39.40 35.75 -10.14
C HIS A 76 38.73 36.39 -8.92
N TYR A 77 39.50 37.21 -8.22
CA TYR A 77 38.99 38.09 -7.19
C TYR A 77 39.24 39.55 -7.55
N LYS A 78 38.35 40.43 -7.09
CA LYS A 78 38.47 41.87 -7.30
C LYS A 78 38.52 42.59 -5.97
N LYS A 79 39.46 43.52 -5.85
CA LYS A 79 39.46 44.48 -4.75
C LYS A 79 38.21 45.34 -4.83
N VAL A 80 37.42 45.34 -3.77
CA VAL A 80 36.17 46.10 -3.67
C VAL A 80 36.27 47.14 -2.56
N THR A 81 35.45 48.17 -2.68
CA THR A 81 35.36 49.20 -1.64
C THR A 81 34.63 48.62 -0.44
N LYS A 82 35.22 48.81 0.74
CA LYS A 82 34.59 48.49 2.03
C LYS A 82 33.24 49.21 2.16
N PRO A 83 32.18 48.56 2.66
CA PRO A 83 30.91 49.23 2.93
C PRO A 83 31.12 50.46 3.82
N LEU A 84 30.44 51.57 3.50
CA LEU A 84 30.52 52.78 4.31
C LEU A 84 29.99 52.50 5.72
N ARG A 85 30.71 53.01 6.74
CA ARG A 85 30.27 52.91 8.12
C ARG A 85 28.91 53.63 8.28
N PRO A 86 27.88 52.97 8.84
CA PRO A 86 26.61 53.60 9.14
C PRO A 86 26.85 54.83 10.04
N LYS A 87 26.22 55.96 9.69
CA LYS A 87 26.29 57.18 10.50
C LYS A 87 25.14 57.17 11.50
N LYS A 88 25.43 57.57 12.74
CA LYS A 88 24.39 57.80 13.75
C LYS A 88 23.53 59.00 13.32
N ASN A 89 22.31 58.77 12.87
CA ASN A 89 21.40 59.80 12.42
C ASN A 89 20.80 60.50 13.65
N LYS A 90 21.39 61.63 14.03
CA LYS A 90 20.87 62.47 15.13
C LYS A 90 19.49 63.09 14.85
N THR A 91 18.89 62.89 13.67
CA THR A 91 17.73 63.65 13.19
C THR A 91 16.60 62.83 12.54
N SER A 92 16.63 61.50 12.51
CA SER A 92 15.53 60.70 11.94
C SER A 92 14.66 60.04 13.02
N ILE A 93 13.41 60.48 13.11
CA ILE A 93 12.34 60.03 14.03
C ILE A 93 11.88 58.57 13.77
N ALA A 94 12.61 57.77 12.99
CA ALA A 94 12.06 56.57 12.37
C ALA A 94 12.75 55.23 12.70
N ILE A 95 13.89 55.22 13.40
CA ILE A 95 14.59 53.97 13.74
C ILE A 95 14.86 53.95 15.24
N ASP A 96 14.48 52.85 15.88
CA ASP A 96 14.76 52.60 17.30
C ASP A 96 16.27 52.74 17.57
N PRO A 97 16.70 53.54 18.57
CA PRO A 97 18.10 53.68 18.94
C PRO A 97 18.85 52.35 19.15
N GLU A 98 18.16 51.31 19.64
CA GLU A 98 18.74 49.97 19.86
C GLU A 98 19.04 49.26 18.52
N ILE A 99 18.18 49.44 17.52
CA ILE A 99 18.38 48.91 16.16
C ILE A 99 19.55 49.63 15.48
N GLU A 100 19.65 50.94 15.67
CA GLU A 100 20.76 51.73 15.11
C GLU A 100 22.12 51.32 15.71
N GLU A 101 22.18 51.10 17.02
CA GLU A 101 23.38 50.63 17.71
C GLU A 101 23.80 49.23 17.22
N ARG A 102 22.84 48.31 17.11
CA ARG A 102 23.08 46.98 16.53
C ARG A 102 23.65 47.02 15.12
N ILE A 103 23.13 47.87 14.23
CA ILE A 103 23.63 48.00 12.85
C ILE A 103 25.09 48.48 12.84
N ILE A 104 25.43 49.42 13.72
CA ILE A 104 26.80 49.94 13.85
C ILE A 104 27.73 48.84 14.39
N ASP A 105 27.26 48.08 15.38
CA ASP A 105 28.03 46.98 15.98
C ASP A 105 28.25 45.82 15.01
N GLU A 106 27.22 45.40 14.28
CA GLU A 106 27.32 44.42 13.20
C GLU A 106 28.34 44.88 12.14
N TRP A 107 28.30 46.16 11.72
CA TRP A 107 29.30 46.70 10.80
C TRP A 107 30.72 46.71 11.40
N ASN A 108 30.87 47.07 12.68
CA ASN A 108 32.18 47.08 13.33
C ASN A 108 32.75 45.66 13.46
N GLN A 109 31.92 44.67 13.76
CA GLN A 109 32.32 43.27 13.84
C GLN A 109 32.73 42.74 12.46
N ASP A 110 31.93 43.02 11.43
CA ASP A 110 32.18 42.50 10.09
C ASP A 110 33.33 43.21 9.40
N TYR A 111 33.48 44.52 9.58
CA TYR A 111 34.36 45.33 8.75
C TYR A 111 35.34 46.19 9.54
N GLY A 112 35.14 46.45 10.84
CA GLY A 112 35.89 47.46 11.60
C GLY A 112 37.42 47.35 11.49
N ASP A 113 37.95 46.12 11.55
CA ASP A 113 39.38 45.79 11.48
C ASP A 113 39.92 45.50 10.07
N ILE A 114 39.05 45.52 9.05
CA ILE A 114 39.41 45.21 7.66
C ILE A 114 40.00 46.44 6.96
N ALA A 115 41.17 46.24 6.37
CA ALA A 115 41.94 47.21 5.59
C ALA A 115 41.63 47.11 4.09
N LEU A 116 41.67 45.88 3.56
CA LEU A 116 41.45 45.57 2.16
C LEU A 116 40.36 44.50 2.06
N LEU A 117 39.38 44.72 1.19
CA LEU A 117 38.29 43.77 0.97
C LEU A 117 38.33 43.29 -0.48
N TYR A 118 38.19 41.99 -0.66
CA TYR A 118 38.18 41.32 -1.95
C TYR A 118 36.91 40.50 -2.08
N GLU A 119 36.26 40.60 -3.24
CA GLU A 119 35.13 39.77 -3.64
C GLU A 119 35.64 38.64 -4.53
N LEU A 120 35.23 37.41 -4.21
CA LEU A 120 35.57 36.20 -4.94
C LEU A 120 34.51 35.92 -6.01
N ASN A 121 34.87 35.17 -7.07
CA ASN A 121 33.99 34.88 -8.20
C ASN A 121 33.41 36.16 -8.83
N TRP A 122 34.21 37.23 -8.90
CA TRP A 122 33.73 38.53 -9.37
C TRP A 122 33.43 38.48 -10.88
N GLY A 123 32.17 38.74 -11.24
CA GLY A 123 31.70 38.74 -12.63
C GLY A 123 30.98 37.47 -13.08
N ASP A 124 30.89 36.46 -12.20
CA ASP A 124 30.17 35.22 -12.48
C ASP A 124 28.71 35.28 -12.03
N ASP A 125 27.82 34.61 -12.77
CA ASP A 125 26.45 34.37 -12.33
C ASP A 125 26.44 33.26 -11.26
N TYR A 126 25.85 33.54 -10.10
CA TYR A 126 25.62 32.53 -9.07
C TYR A 126 24.34 31.72 -9.37
N PRO A 127 24.32 30.40 -9.07
CA PRO A 127 25.45 29.57 -8.67
C PRO A 127 26.33 29.20 -9.88
N ASN A 128 27.62 29.55 -9.85
CA ASN A 128 28.57 29.11 -10.87
C ASN A 128 29.01 27.67 -10.55
N GLN A 129 28.96 26.77 -11.53
CA GLN A 129 29.44 25.39 -11.38
C GLN A 129 30.96 25.26 -11.55
N ASN A 130 31.64 26.37 -11.89
CA ASN A 130 33.09 26.48 -12.01
C ASN A 130 33.64 27.19 -10.75
N ASP A 131 33.73 26.47 -9.65
CA ASP A 131 34.04 27.01 -8.32
C ASP A 131 35.50 27.50 -8.18
N GLU A 132 35.69 28.71 -7.64
CA GLU A 132 36.98 29.20 -7.14
C GLU A 132 37.09 28.95 -5.63
N GLY A 133 38.23 28.38 -5.19
CA GLY A 133 38.43 28.02 -3.78
C GLY A 133 37.89 26.62 -3.45
N TRP A 134 36.98 26.52 -2.48
CA TRP A 134 36.47 25.24 -1.97
C TRP A 134 34.95 25.25 -1.78
N ASN A 135 34.36 24.05 -1.91
CA ASN A 135 32.94 23.81 -1.67
C ASN A 135 32.74 22.66 -0.68
N ILE A 136 31.99 22.94 0.39
CA ILE A 136 31.57 21.94 1.37
C ILE A 136 30.07 21.70 1.18
N ILE A 137 29.69 20.47 0.84
CA ILE A 137 28.29 20.06 0.84
C ILE A 137 27.90 19.63 2.24
N ARG A 138 26.85 20.25 2.75
CA ARG A 138 26.13 19.81 3.93
C ARG A 138 24.99 18.89 3.51
N VAL A 139 24.85 17.76 4.21
CA VAL A 139 23.68 16.89 4.11
C VAL A 139 23.19 16.57 5.52
N TYR A 140 21.96 16.99 5.81
CA TYR A 140 21.28 16.74 7.07
C TYR A 140 20.11 15.79 6.85
N CYS A 141 19.90 14.85 7.77
CA CYS A 141 18.75 13.95 7.75
C CYS A 141 17.97 14.04 9.06
N GLY A 142 16.71 14.45 8.99
CA GLY A 142 15.86 14.63 10.17
C GLY A 142 14.56 15.34 9.82
N GLY A 143 13.76 15.69 10.83
CA GLY A 143 12.50 16.42 10.61
C GLY A 143 11.34 15.56 10.08
N LEU A 144 10.36 16.22 9.45
CA LEU A 144 9.13 15.61 8.95
C LEU A 144 9.37 14.79 7.67
N ASN A 145 8.34 14.07 7.19
CA ASN A 145 8.49 13.24 5.98
C ASN A 145 8.64 14.09 4.72
N GLU A 146 8.04 15.28 4.69
CA GLU A 146 8.06 16.22 3.58
C GLU A 146 9.41 16.94 3.46
N GLU A 147 10.14 17.04 4.57
CA GLU A 147 11.44 17.71 4.69
C GLU A 147 12.47 16.82 5.39
N PHE A 148 12.61 15.58 4.91
CA PHE A 148 13.36 14.54 5.60
C PHE A 148 14.88 14.63 5.42
N ILE A 149 15.34 15.08 4.25
CA ILE A 149 16.76 15.31 3.96
C ILE A 149 16.91 16.74 3.44
N ARG A 150 17.90 17.46 3.95
CA ARG A 150 18.21 18.84 3.56
C ARG A 150 19.66 18.91 3.11
N THR A 151 19.92 19.61 2.01
CA THR A 151 21.27 19.78 1.50
C THR A 151 21.49 21.17 0.91
N ASN A 152 22.68 21.70 1.13
CA ASN A 152 23.15 22.94 0.57
C ASN A 152 24.69 22.92 0.45
N THR A 153 25.22 23.86 -0.32
CA THR A 153 26.66 24.03 -0.51
C THR A 153 27.13 25.28 0.21
N ILE A 154 28.18 25.15 1.02
CA ILE A 154 28.87 26.23 1.74
C ILE A 154 30.18 26.53 1.02
N PHE A 155 30.47 27.82 0.82
CA PHE A 155 31.61 28.27 0.02
C PHE A 155 32.10 29.68 0.43
N PRO A 156 33.37 30.02 0.21
CA PRO A 156 33.88 31.37 0.47
C PRO A 156 33.45 32.34 -0.65
N TYR A 157 33.06 33.57 -0.30
CA TYR A 157 32.64 34.58 -1.29
C TYR A 157 33.35 35.93 -1.15
N LYS A 158 33.95 36.22 0.02
CA LYS A 158 34.74 37.44 0.25
C LYS A 158 35.93 37.17 1.17
N VAL A 159 36.98 37.96 1.03
CA VAL A 159 38.14 37.98 1.94
C VAL A 159 38.47 39.41 2.36
N GLY A 160 38.52 39.65 3.67
CA GLY A 160 39.00 40.87 4.27
C GLY A 160 40.39 40.67 4.86
N LEU A 161 41.39 41.43 4.38
CA LEU A 161 42.72 41.49 5.00
C LEU A 161 42.73 42.58 6.08
N LYS A 162 43.17 42.23 7.27
CA LYS A 162 43.17 43.12 8.45
C LYS A 162 44.34 44.09 8.45
N ASN A 163 44.16 45.20 9.15
CA ASN A 163 45.28 46.08 9.51
C ASN A 163 46.16 45.39 10.56
N THR A 164 47.45 45.33 10.31
CA THR A 164 48.46 44.82 11.24
C THR A 164 49.56 45.87 11.41
N GLU A 165 50.22 45.88 12.56
CA GLU A 165 51.25 46.89 12.90
C GLU A 165 52.39 46.97 11.87
N TRP A 166 52.71 45.84 11.23
CA TRP A 166 53.84 45.70 10.30
C TRP A 166 53.42 45.52 8.84
N GLY A 167 52.14 45.73 8.53
CA GLY A 167 51.57 45.39 7.22
C GLY A 167 51.17 43.92 7.12
N ASN A 168 50.22 43.64 6.23
CA ASN A 168 49.62 42.32 6.08
C ASN A 168 50.20 41.63 4.84
N PHE A 169 50.84 40.49 5.05
CA PHE A 169 51.53 39.72 3.99
C PHE A 169 50.71 38.53 3.48
N TYR A 170 49.52 38.30 4.04
CA TYR A 170 48.64 37.22 3.60
C TYR A 170 48.02 37.53 2.24
N THR A 171 47.98 36.52 1.37
CA THR A 171 47.25 36.59 0.11
C THR A 171 45.81 36.10 0.27
N VAL A 172 44.97 36.41 -0.72
CA VAL A 172 43.57 35.95 -0.75
C VAL A 172 43.51 34.42 -0.82
N GLU A 173 44.39 33.82 -1.62
CA GLU A 173 44.51 32.37 -1.81
C GLU A 173 44.90 31.66 -0.51
N GLN A 174 45.89 32.20 0.21
CA GLN A 174 46.31 31.65 1.51
C GLN A 174 45.17 31.70 2.52
N ALA A 175 44.48 32.84 2.62
CA ALA A 175 43.34 33.00 3.51
C ALA A 175 42.22 31.98 3.21
N VAL A 176 41.87 31.79 1.93
CA VAL A 176 40.84 30.83 1.51
C VAL A 176 41.25 29.39 1.79
N SER A 177 42.51 29.03 1.52
CA SER A 177 43.05 27.68 1.79
C SER A 177 43.05 27.38 3.29
N GLU A 178 43.58 28.28 4.11
CA GLU A 178 43.62 28.08 5.57
C GLU A 178 42.20 28.06 6.19
N ALA A 179 41.24 28.77 5.59
CA ALA A 179 39.84 28.68 6.00
C ALA A 179 39.26 27.28 5.73
N TYR A 180 39.61 26.64 4.62
CA TYR A 180 39.21 25.25 4.36
C TYR A 180 39.76 24.31 5.42
N ASP A 181 41.06 24.41 5.71
CA ASP A 181 41.71 23.60 6.74
C ASP A 181 41.06 23.81 8.10
N PHE A 182 40.69 25.05 8.43
CA PHE A 182 39.94 25.36 9.65
C PHE A 182 38.61 24.60 9.70
N TYR A 183 37.79 24.68 8.67
CA TYR A 183 36.48 24.01 8.68
C TYR A 183 36.59 22.48 8.71
N THR A 184 37.58 21.92 8.02
CA THR A 184 37.66 20.47 7.80
C THR A 184 38.50 19.73 8.83
N THR A 185 39.50 20.39 9.45
CA THR A 185 40.47 19.72 10.33
C THR A 185 40.62 20.34 11.72
N ASN A 186 40.21 21.60 11.93
CA ASN A 186 40.44 22.29 13.20
C ASN A 186 39.36 21.93 14.23
N PRO A 187 39.72 21.41 15.43
CA PRO A 187 38.74 21.03 16.45
C PRO A 187 37.83 22.16 16.95
N LYS A 188 38.20 23.43 16.70
CA LYS A 188 37.36 24.60 17.03
C LYS A 188 36.24 24.85 16.02
N SER A 189 36.30 24.25 14.84
CA SER A 189 35.22 24.34 13.86
C SER A 189 34.08 23.40 14.24
N SER A 190 32.84 23.90 14.14
CA SER A 190 31.62 23.12 14.30
C SER A 190 31.48 22.00 13.26
N TYR A 191 32.22 22.06 12.15
CA TYR A 191 32.11 21.11 11.04
C TYR A 191 33.05 19.92 11.21
N THR A 192 34.22 20.10 11.83
CA THR A 192 35.34 19.14 11.81
C THR A 192 34.96 17.74 12.29
N ASN A 193 34.24 17.60 13.42
CA ASN A 193 33.83 16.28 13.93
C ASN A 193 32.79 15.57 13.04
N LYS A 194 32.07 16.34 12.22
CA LYS A 194 31.00 15.89 11.32
C LYS A 194 31.46 15.81 9.86
N PHE A 195 32.68 16.25 9.58
CA PHE A 195 33.28 16.17 8.27
C PHE A 195 33.60 14.71 7.91
N ARG A 196 33.38 14.36 6.65
CA ARG A 196 33.58 13.02 6.11
C ARG A 196 34.51 13.12 4.91
N GLN A 197 35.64 12.44 5.00
CA GLN A 197 36.52 12.23 3.84
C GLN A 197 35.84 11.24 2.89
N GLY A 198 35.22 11.74 1.82
CA GLY A 198 34.51 10.90 0.86
C GLY A 198 33.62 11.68 -0.09
N ASN A 199 33.10 11.00 -1.12
CA ASN A 199 32.21 11.59 -2.11
C ASN A 199 30.76 11.54 -1.62
N VAL A 200 30.08 12.70 -1.60
CA VAL A 200 28.64 12.80 -1.27
C VAL A 200 27.77 11.89 -2.16
N ASN A 201 28.22 11.57 -3.37
CA ASN A 201 27.50 10.68 -4.28
C ASN A 201 27.38 9.27 -3.73
N GLU A 202 28.33 8.79 -2.92
CA GLU A 202 28.22 7.47 -2.27
C GLU A 202 27.08 7.45 -1.25
N LEU A 203 26.89 8.54 -0.50
CA LEU A 203 25.76 8.70 0.41
C LEU A 203 24.45 8.70 -0.38
N TRP A 204 24.36 9.49 -1.45
CA TRP A 204 23.16 9.54 -2.29
C TRP A 204 22.85 8.20 -2.97
N ASN A 205 23.85 7.47 -3.45
CA ASN A 205 23.66 6.15 -4.03
C ASN A 205 23.02 5.17 -3.03
N LYS A 206 23.47 5.19 -1.77
CA LYS A 206 22.87 4.36 -0.71
C LYS A 206 21.43 4.80 -0.38
N ILE A 207 21.17 6.11 -0.34
CA ILE A 207 19.80 6.65 -0.13
C ILE A 207 18.88 6.17 -1.27
N TYR A 208 19.30 6.31 -2.53
CA TYR A 208 18.52 5.87 -3.68
C TYR A 208 18.35 4.36 -3.73
N GLN A 209 19.36 3.59 -3.30
CA GLN A 209 19.21 2.14 -3.17
C GLN A 209 18.07 1.79 -2.21
N PHE A 210 18.05 2.33 -0.99
CA PHE A 210 16.96 2.09 -0.04
C PHE A 210 15.61 2.57 -0.57
N SER A 211 15.59 3.70 -1.27
CA SER A 211 14.39 4.23 -1.93
C SER A 211 13.87 3.29 -3.02
N ASN A 212 14.74 2.73 -3.86
CA ASN A 212 14.35 1.88 -4.98
C ASN A 212 13.95 0.47 -4.54
N GLU A 213 14.53 -0.03 -3.45
CA GLU A 213 14.15 -1.30 -2.82
C GLU A 213 12.83 -1.17 -2.03
N ASN A 214 12.39 0.05 -1.71
CA ASN A 214 11.13 0.28 -1.04
C ASN A 214 9.96 0.24 -2.01
N GLU A 215 8.96 -0.58 -1.67
CA GLU A 215 7.83 -0.84 -2.57
C GLU A 215 6.82 0.30 -2.67
N PHE A 216 6.65 1.10 -1.61
CA PHE A 216 5.57 2.09 -1.52
C PHE A 216 6.06 3.54 -1.42
N PHE A 217 7.35 3.76 -1.23
CA PHE A 217 7.89 5.08 -0.96
C PHE A 217 9.16 5.36 -1.75
N SER A 218 9.29 6.59 -2.23
CA SER A 218 10.51 7.11 -2.85
C SER A 218 11.04 8.33 -2.11
N ILE A 219 12.34 8.59 -2.24
CA ILE A 219 12.95 9.86 -1.88
C ILE A 219 12.94 10.78 -3.10
N GLU A 220 12.22 11.90 -3.00
CA GLU A 220 12.08 12.86 -4.09
C GLU A 220 12.31 14.28 -3.58
N GLU A 221 12.84 15.14 -4.46
CA GLU A 221 13.02 16.55 -4.16
C GLU A 221 11.64 17.22 -4.00
N SER A 222 11.48 17.93 -2.90
CA SER A 222 10.28 18.71 -2.57
C SER A 222 10.62 20.20 -2.61
N MET A 223 9.68 21.00 -3.13
CA MET A 223 9.82 22.46 -3.06
C MET A 223 9.43 22.94 -1.67
N ARG A 224 10.37 23.58 -0.98
CA ARG A 224 10.09 24.24 0.29
C ARG A 224 9.44 25.60 0.00
N ASN A 225 8.12 25.67 0.12
CA ASN A 225 7.39 26.91 -0.14
C ASN A 225 7.50 27.88 1.04
N GLY A 226 7.98 29.10 0.78
CA GLY A 226 7.86 30.23 1.69
C GLY A 226 8.95 30.37 2.76
N TRP A 227 9.89 29.44 2.86
CA TRP A 227 11.08 29.61 3.72
C TRP A 227 12.27 30.12 2.90
N THR A 228 12.92 31.15 3.40
CA THR A 228 14.13 31.74 2.82
C THR A 228 15.20 31.87 3.89
N ALA A 229 16.43 31.50 3.55
CA ALA A 229 17.54 31.59 4.48
C ALA A 229 18.33 32.87 4.28
N GLY A 230 18.59 33.56 5.40
CA GLY A 230 19.60 34.62 5.51
C GLY A 230 19.39 35.83 4.60
N LYS A 231 20.44 36.63 4.50
CA LYS A 231 20.53 37.79 3.62
C LYS A 231 21.25 37.38 2.34
N PRO A 232 20.71 37.67 1.14
CA PRO A 232 21.34 37.26 -0.11
C PRO A 232 22.68 37.99 -0.31
N ILE A 233 23.70 37.29 -0.79
CA ILE A 233 25.04 37.86 -0.99
C ILE A 233 25.08 38.90 -2.12
N TYR A 234 24.11 38.84 -3.04
CA TYR A 234 23.90 39.82 -4.10
C TYR A 234 22.43 39.83 -4.53
N ILE A 235 21.99 40.94 -5.14
CA ILE A 235 20.64 41.13 -5.68
C ILE A 235 20.77 41.39 -7.19
N PRO A 236 20.29 40.48 -8.06
CA PRO A 236 20.27 40.72 -9.49
C PRO A 236 19.45 41.97 -9.85
N LYS A 237 19.88 42.72 -10.88
CA LYS A 237 19.23 43.98 -11.30
C LYS A 237 17.74 43.83 -11.64
N ASN A 238 17.31 42.64 -12.04
CA ASN A 238 15.95 42.32 -12.46
C ASN A 238 15.13 41.56 -11.40
N LYS A 239 15.62 41.45 -10.16
CA LYS A 239 14.91 40.75 -9.07
C LYS A 239 14.69 41.67 -7.88
N SER A 240 13.54 41.54 -7.25
CA SER A 240 13.29 42.13 -5.92
C SER A 240 14.16 41.44 -4.85
N TYR A 241 14.28 42.07 -3.69
CA TYR A 241 14.96 41.49 -2.53
C TYR A 241 14.35 40.13 -2.16
N ASP A 242 13.02 40.03 -2.10
CA ASP A 242 12.31 38.80 -1.71
C ASP A 242 12.53 37.67 -2.72
N GLU A 243 12.62 37.99 -4.01
CA GLU A 243 12.94 37.01 -5.05
C GLU A 243 14.40 36.57 -4.96
N ALA A 244 15.33 37.50 -4.73
CA ALA A 244 16.74 37.18 -4.55
C ALA A 244 16.94 36.31 -3.31
N GLN A 245 16.28 36.61 -2.20
CA GLN A 245 16.35 35.82 -0.96
C GLN A 245 15.87 34.37 -1.13
N ARG A 246 14.97 34.09 -2.08
CA ARG A 246 14.45 32.74 -2.35
C ARG A 246 15.38 31.87 -3.19
N VAL A 247 16.24 32.48 -3.98
CA VAL A 247 16.96 31.76 -5.05
C VAL A 247 18.46 31.97 -5.02
N MET A 248 18.94 33.02 -4.35
CA MET A 248 20.35 33.36 -4.29
C MET A 248 21.01 32.81 -3.03
N PRO A 249 22.32 32.51 -3.10
CA PRO A 249 23.10 32.20 -1.91
C PRO A 249 23.04 33.34 -0.89
N TYR A 250 23.17 32.99 0.38
CA TYR A 250 23.05 33.90 1.51
C TYR A 250 24.28 33.87 2.40
N GLU A 251 24.47 34.94 3.17
CA GLU A 251 25.58 35.08 4.12
C GLU A 251 25.48 34.01 5.22
N ASN A 252 26.55 33.25 5.44
CA ASN A 252 26.62 32.14 6.38
C ASN A 252 27.74 32.30 7.42
N GLY A 253 28.06 33.55 7.78
CA GLY A 253 29.10 33.89 8.74
C GLY A 253 30.50 33.97 8.13
N TRP A 254 31.52 33.85 8.99
CA TRP A 254 32.91 34.02 8.61
C TRP A 254 33.88 33.28 9.53
N MET A 255 35.02 32.89 8.96
CA MET A 255 36.20 32.45 9.69
C MET A 255 37.18 33.62 9.77
N HIS A 256 37.89 33.78 10.88
CA HIS A 256 38.91 34.82 10.98
C HIS A 256 40.08 34.41 11.88
N ASN A 257 41.17 35.15 11.74
CA ASN A 257 42.28 35.14 12.69
C ASN A 257 42.78 36.58 12.92
N GLY A 258 44.02 36.75 13.38
CA GLY A 258 44.64 38.07 13.57
C GLY A 258 44.98 38.81 12.27
N TYR A 259 44.98 38.11 11.12
CA TYR A 259 45.46 38.62 9.84
C TYR A 259 44.36 38.79 8.80
N TYR A 260 43.35 37.93 8.77
CA TYR A 260 42.30 38.02 7.76
C TYR A 260 40.94 37.53 8.29
N ARG A 261 39.90 37.78 7.50
CA ARG A 261 38.53 37.26 7.65
C ARG A 261 38.08 36.70 6.30
N VAL A 262 37.64 35.44 6.28
CA VAL A 262 37.02 34.80 5.11
C VAL A 262 35.53 34.69 5.37
N TYR A 263 34.74 35.37 4.56
CA TYR A 263 33.29 35.32 4.63
C TYR A 263 32.79 34.15 3.79
N ILE A 264 31.87 33.38 4.36
CA ILE A 264 31.29 32.22 3.72
C ILE A 264 29.80 32.46 3.44
N ALA A 265 29.34 31.85 2.37
CA ALA A 265 27.96 31.85 1.94
C ALA A 265 27.45 30.41 1.88
N ALA A 266 26.12 30.26 1.87
CA ALA A 266 25.47 28.99 1.62
C ALA A 266 24.41 29.13 0.52
N THR A 267 24.27 28.12 -0.32
CA THR A 267 23.12 28.04 -1.23
C THR A 267 21.82 27.84 -0.44
N GLN A 268 20.69 28.22 -1.03
CA GLN A 268 19.38 27.84 -0.49
C GLN A 268 19.30 26.31 -0.34
N GLU A 269 18.59 25.85 0.70
CA GLU A 269 18.45 24.42 0.97
C GLU A 269 17.59 23.75 -0.11
N ARG A 270 18.13 22.66 -0.65
CA ARG A 270 17.33 21.66 -1.38
C ARG A 270 16.81 20.64 -0.39
N VAL A 271 15.53 20.32 -0.52
CA VAL A 271 14.84 19.47 0.44
C VAL A 271 14.32 18.23 -0.28
N PHE A 272 14.43 17.08 0.38
CA PHE A 272 13.94 15.81 -0.13
C PHE A 272 13.04 15.17 0.92
N GLY A 273 11.89 14.67 0.44
CA GLY A 273 10.89 14.04 1.27
C GLY A 273 10.67 12.56 0.93
N ILE A 274 10.05 11.85 1.87
CA ILE A 274 9.52 10.49 1.67
C ILE A 274 8.15 10.62 1.01
N LYS A 275 8.10 10.33 -0.29
CA LYS A 275 6.87 10.43 -1.09
C LYS A 275 6.21 9.07 -1.23
N GLU A 276 4.89 9.06 -1.09
CA GLU A 276 4.06 7.86 -1.25
C GLU A 276 3.75 7.58 -2.71
N GLN A 277 3.92 6.33 -3.14
CA GLN A 277 3.63 5.87 -4.49
C GLN A 277 2.24 5.23 -4.54
N GLU A 278 1.22 6.06 -4.78
CA GLU A 278 -0.20 5.61 -4.79
C GLU A 278 -0.47 4.49 -5.81
N TRP A 279 0.23 4.50 -6.94
CA TRP A 279 0.10 3.47 -7.98
C TRP A 279 0.58 2.10 -7.48
N ALA A 280 1.67 2.05 -6.71
CA ALA A 280 2.22 0.80 -6.18
C ALA A 280 1.32 0.21 -5.08
N ILE A 281 0.78 1.08 -4.22
CA ILE A 281 -0.18 0.71 -3.16
C ILE A 281 -1.47 0.16 -3.77
N SER A 282 -2.03 0.86 -4.76
CA SER A 282 -3.26 0.43 -5.43
C SER A 282 -3.06 -0.86 -6.22
N ALA A 283 -1.93 -1.03 -6.92
CA ALA A 283 -1.58 -2.28 -7.58
C ALA A 283 -1.52 -3.46 -6.60
N ASN A 284 -0.85 -3.29 -5.46
CA ASN A 284 -0.78 -4.31 -4.40
C ASN A 284 -2.15 -4.67 -3.82
N ARG A 285 -2.98 -3.67 -3.52
CA ARG A 285 -4.35 -3.87 -3.05
C ARG A 285 -5.15 -4.70 -4.05
N ASN A 286 -5.14 -4.29 -5.33
CA ASN A 286 -5.88 -4.96 -6.39
C ASN A 286 -5.40 -6.40 -6.59
N GLN A 287 -4.09 -6.64 -6.56
CA GLN A 287 -3.52 -7.97 -6.69
C GLN A 287 -3.93 -8.87 -5.53
N LEU A 288 -3.83 -8.40 -4.28
CA LEU A 288 -4.25 -9.17 -3.11
C LEU A 288 -5.76 -9.44 -3.11
N LEU A 289 -6.58 -8.43 -3.42
CA LEU A 289 -8.03 -8.60 -3.54
C LEU A 289 -8.38 -9.65 -4.58
N LEU A 290 -7.75 -9.59 -5.76
CA LEU A 290 -7.97 -10.58 -6.82
C LEU A 290 -7.66 -11.99 -6.34
N TRP A 291 -6.45 -12.22 -5.82
CA TRP A 291 -6.01 -13.56 -5.41
C TRP A 291 -6.83 -14.11 -4.23
N TRP A 292 -7.19 -13.28 -3.26
CA TRP A 292 -7.95 -13.72 -2.09
C TRP A 292 -9.42 -13.98 -2.46
N CYS A 293 -10.03 -13.13 -3.28
CA CYS A 293 -11.39 -13.36 -3.78
C CYS A 293 -11.47 -14.61 -4.66
N VAL A 294 -10.49 -14.84 -5.54
CA VAL A 294 -10.41 -16.07 -6.35
C VAL A 294 -10.25 -17.29 -5.45
N GLY A 295 -9.30 -17.25 -4.51
CA GLY A 295 -9.04 -18.36 -3.58
C GLY A 295 -10.26 -18.74 -2.75
N VAL A 296 -10.93 -17.75 -2.15
CA VAL A 296 -12.15 -17.99 -1.37
C VAL A 296 -13.29 -18.48 -2.26
N SER A 297 -13.45 -17.94 -3.46
CA SER A 297 -14.51 -18.39 -4.38
C SER A 297 -14.30 -19.84 -4.83
N LEU A 298 -13.06 -20.25 -5.10
CA LEU A 298 -12.73 -21.65 -5.41
C LEU A 298 -13.04 -22.58 -4.23
N LEU A 299 -12.71 -22.16 -3.00
CA LEU A 299 -13.01 -22.94 -1.80
C LEU A 299 -14.54 -23.13 -1.62
N PHE A 300 -15.33 -22.07 -1.76
CA PHE A 300 -16.79 -22.18 -1.66
C PHE A 300 -17.38 -22.99 -2.82
N LEU A 301 -16.82 -22.90 -4.03
CA LEU A 301 -17.25 -23.70 -5.17
C LEU A 301 -17.02 -25.20 -4.94
N LEU A 302 -15.88 -25.58 -4.36
CA LEU A 302 -15.58 -26.96 -3.96
C LEU A 302 -16.57 -27.49 -2.92
N LEU A 303 -17.05 -26.63 -2.02
CA LEU A 303 -18.07 -27.00 -1.04
C LEU A 303 -19.46 -27.10 -1.67
N ILE A 304 -19.87 -26.13 -2.49
CA ILE A 304 -21.23 -26.04 -3.04
C ILE A 304 -21.47 -27.09 -4.14
N ALA A 305 -20.51 -27.31 -5.04
CA ALA A 305 -20.70 -28.16 -6.22
C ALA A 305 -21.16 -29.60 -5.90
N PRO A 306 -20.55 -30.33 -4.93
CA PRO A 306 -21.01 -31.67 -4.55
C PRO A 306 -22.46 -31.69 -4.02
N PHE A 307 -22.85 -30.69 -3.23
CA PHE A 307 -24.22 -30.59 -2.72
C PHE A 307 -25.22 -30.32 -3.85
N THR A 308 -24.87 -29.42 -4.77
CA THR A 308 -25.71 -29.10 -5.94
C THR A 308 -25.87 -30.32 -6.85
N ILE A 309 -24.78 -31.05 -7.16
CA ILE A 309 -24.83 -32.28 -7.96
C ILE A 309 -25.73 -33.34 -7.29
N ARG A 310 -25.56 -33.55 -5.98
CA ARG A 310 -26.40 -34.48 -5.21
C ARG A 310 -27.87 -34.05 -5.19
N GLN A 311 -28.14 -32.75 -5.12
CA GLN A 311 -29.51 -32.22 -5.16
C GLN A 311 -30.15 -32.43 -6.54
N ILE A 312 -29.44 -32.15 -7.63
CA ILE A 312 -29.91 -32.37 -9.00
C ILE A 312 -30.23 -33.86 -9.22
N LYS A 313 -29.31 -34.76 -8.83
CA LYS A 313 -29.54 -36.22 -8.92
C LYS A 313 -30.78 -36.65 -8.12
N SER A 314 -30.95 -36.13 -6.90
CA SER A 314 -32.12 -36.44 -6.07
C SER A 314 -33.43 -35.92 -6.66
N HIS A 315 -33.44 -34.71 -7.22
CA HIS A 315 -34.62 -34.17 -7.90
C HIS A 315 -34.97 -34.99 -9.14
N LYS A 316 -33.98 -35.34 -9.97
CA LYS A 316 -34.19 -36.19 -11.14
C LYS A 316 -34.84 -37.52 -10.74
N LYS A 317 -34.34 -38.20 -9.70
CA LYS A 317 -34.93 -39.45 -9.17
C LYS A 317 -36.39 -39.29 -8.70
N LYS A 318 -36.72 -38.13 -8.10
CA LYS A 318 -38.09 -37.83 -7.62
C LYS A 318 -39.07 -37.49 -8.75
N SER A 319 -38.58 -36.94 -9.87
CA SER A 319 -39.40 -36.60 -11.04
C SER A 319 -39.45 -37.70 -12.10
N GLU A 320 -38.84 -38.86 -11.88
CA GLU A 320 -38.87 -40.00 -12.81
C GLU A 320 -40.32 -40.48 -13.04
N THR A 321 -40.69 -40.70 -14.30
CA THR A 321 -41.94 -41.41 -14.65
C THR A 321 -41.83 -42.90 -14.28
N ILE A 322 -42.97 -43.60 -14.22
CA ILE A 322 -43.01 -45.05 -13.97
C ILE A 322 -42.14 -45.78 -14.99
N TYR A 323 -42.27 -45.42 -16.28
CA TYR A 323 -41.44 -45.95 -17.37
C TYR A 323 -39.94 -45.72 -17.12
N GLN A 324 -39.52 -44.48 -16.83
CA GLN A 324 -38.11 -44.15 -16.57
C GLN A 324 -37.54 -44.90 -15.36
N ARG A 325 -38.34 -45.04 -14.28
CA ARG A 325 -37.95 -45.78 -13.08
C ARG A 325 -37.80 -47.27 -13.38
N LEU A 326 -38.71 -47.86 -14.16
CA LEU A 326 -38.62 -49.25 -14.63
C LEU A 326 -37.40 -49.47 -15.52
N VAL A 327 -37.11 -48.56 -16.47
CA VAL A 327 -35.92 -48.66 -17.34
C VAL A 327 -34.63 -48.62 -16.52
N ARG A 328 -34.56 -47.75 -15.50
CA ARG A 328 -33.38 -47.66 -14.62
C ARG A 328 -33.20 -48.90 -13.76
N LEU A 329 -34.27 -49.42 -13.15
CA LEU A 329 -34.17 -50.48 -12.14
C LEU A 329 -34.21 -51.90 -12.73
N CYS A 330 -34.87 -52.11 -13.87
CA CYS A 330 -34.99 -53.42 -14.53
C CYS A 330 -33.89 -53.65 -15.57
N ASN A 331 -32.92 -52.73 -15.70
CA ASN A 331 -31.84 -52.89 -16.66
C ASN A 331 -31.01 -54.16 -16.30
N PRO A 332 -30.83 -55.11 -17.23
CA PRO A 332 -30.09 -56.34 -16.97
C PRO A 332 -28.67 -56.12 -16.44
N LYS A 333 -28.04 -54.97 -16.77
CA LYS A 333 -26.72 -54.58 -16.26
C LYS A 333 -26.66 -54.47 -14.74
N GLU A 334 -27.75 -54.10 -14.08
CA GLU A 334 -27.83 -53.98 -12.61
C GLU A 334 -27.75 -55.34 -11.90
N PHE A 335 -27.86 -56.46 -12.63
CA PHE A 335 -27.84 -57.82 -12.10
C PHE A 335 -26.57 -58.60 -12.48
N ILE A 336 -25.58 -57.93 -13.07
CA ILE A 336 -24.33 -58.57 -13.54
C ILE A 336 -23.28 -58.68 -12.43
N ASP A 337 -23.18 -57.69 -11.55
CA ASP A 337 -22.13 -57.64 -10.51
C ASP A 337 -22.22 -58.80 -9.48
N ASN A 338 -23.42 -59.35 -9.28
CA ASN A 338 -23.68 -60.58 -8.52
C ASN A 338 -24.44 -61.57 -9.42
N TYR A 339 -23.75 -62.07 -10.44
CA TYR A 339 -24.35 -62.85 -11.55
C TYR A 339 -25.19 -64.05 -11.07
N ASP A 340 -26.50 -63.95 -11.30
CA ASP A 340 -27.46 -65.04 -11.21
C ASP A 340 -28.10 -65.21 -12.59
N LYS A 341 -27.77 -66.30 -13.28
CA LYS A 341 -28.24 -66.59 -14.64
C LYS A 341 -29.76 -66.50 -14.77
N ASN A 342 -30.51 -67.07 -13.82
CA ASN A 342 -31.96 -67.09 -13.84
C ASN A 342 -32.54 -65.69 -13.58
N LYS A 343 -31.86 -64.88 -12.78
CA LYS A 343 -32.28 -63.49 -12.49
C LYS A 343 -31.97 -62.55 -13.65
N VAL A 344 -30.82 -62.72 -14.32
CA VAL A 344 -30.42 -61.97 -15.51
C VAL A 344 -31.31 -62.31 -16.71
N GLU A 345 -31.65 -63.59 -16.92
CA GLU A 345 -32.60 -64.00 -17.97
C GLU A 345 -34.00 -63.41 -17.73
N ARG A 346 -34.51 -63.46 -16.50
CA ARG A 346 -35.77 -62.79 -16.13
C ARG A 346 -35.70 -61.28 -16.32
N ALA A 347 -34.61 -60.63 -15.91
CA ALA A 347 -34.43 -59.19 -16.12
C ALA A 347 -34.40 -58.84 -17.61
N ASN A 348 -33.76 -59.64 -18.46
CA ASN A 348 -33.75 -59.45 -19.92
C ASN A 348 -35.16 -59.54 -20.52
N LEU A 349 -35.96 -60.53 -20.11
CA LEU A 349 -37.34 -60.68 -20.59
C LEU A 349 -38.22 -59.50 -20.18
N ILE A 350 -38.11 -59.07 -18.92
CA ILE A 350 -38.85 -57.93 -18.36
C ILE A 350 -38.44 -56.63 -19.05
N TYR A 351 -37.15 -56.42 -19.23
CA TYR A 351 -36.61 -55.22 -19.87
C TYR A 351 -36.98 -55.14 -21.35
N LYS A 352 -36.95 -56.27 -22.08
CA LYS A 352 -37.41 -56.32 -23.46
C LYS A 352 -38.90 -55.98 -23.57
N ARG A 353 -39.73 -56.59 -22.74
CA ARG A 353 -41.17 -56.30 -22.67
C ARG A 353 -41.44 -54.82 -22.33
N LEU A 354 -40.64 -54.23 -21.45
CA LEU A 354 -40.71 -52.81 -21.11
C LEU A 354 -40.36 -51.90 -22.29
N LEU A 355 -39.34 -52.22 -23.08
CA LEU A 355 -38.96 -51.44 -24.26
C LEU A 355 -40.02 -51.51 -25.37
N ASP A 356 -40.72 -52.64 -25.49
CA ASP A 356 -41.82 -52.84 -26.44
C ASP A 356 -43.15 -52.22 -25.96
N THR A 357 -43.21 -51.71 -24.72
CA THR A 357 -44.41 -51.09 -24.12
C THR A 357 -44.36 -49.57 -24.28
N SER A 358 -45.51 -48.96 -24.62
CA SER A 358 -45.62 -47.50 -24.71
C SER A 358 -45.39 -46.84 -23.33
N PRO A 359 -44.59 -45.75 -23.25
CA PRO A 359 -44.39 -45.00 -22.01
C PRO A 359 -45.66 -44.43 -21.37
N ASP A 360 -46.75 -44.31 -22.13
CA ASP A 360 -48.04 -43.75 -21.69
C ASP A 360 -49.06 -44.82 -21.26
N ASP A 361 -48.79 -46.10 -21.50
CA ASP A 361 -49.67 -47.21 -21.13
C ASP A 361 -49.51 -47.57 -19.64
N LYS A 362 -50.27 -46.89 -18.79
CA LYS A 362 -50.20 -47.06 -17.33
C LYS A 362 -50.48 -48.49 -16.89
N ASP A 363 -51.43 -49.20 -17.50
CA ASP A 363 -51.84 -50.52 -17.05
C ASP A 363 -50.77 -51.58 -17.39
N ALA A 364 -50.20 -51.50 -18.60
CA ALA A 364 -49.09 -52.35 -19.00
C ALA A 364 -47.85 -52.09 -18.11
N LEU A 365 -47.55 -50.84 -17.79
CA LEU A 365 -46.43 -50.49 -16.90
C LEU A 365 -46.64 -50.98 -15.48
N MET A 366 -47.88 -50.93 -14.96
CA MET A 366 -48.20 -51.47 -13.63
C MET A 366 -48.10 -53.00 -13.59
N SER A 367 -48.48 -53.69 -14.68
CA SER A 367 -48.27 -55.14 -14.81
C SER A 367 -46.79 -55.51 -14.80
N ILE A 368 -45.97 -54.78 -15.56
CA ILE A 368 -44.51 -54.99 -15.60
C ILE A 368 -43.88 -54.68 -14.23
N LEU A 369 -44.36 -53.67 -13.53
CA LEU A 369 -43.87 -53.32 -12.20
C LEU A 369 -44.15 -54.42 -11.16
N SER A 370 -45.36 -54.97 -11.16
CA SER A 370 -45.72 -56.10 -10.30
C SER A 370 -44.81 -57.31 -10.57
N LEU A 371 -44.60 -57.62 -11.85
CA LEU A 371 -43.76 -58.73 -12.29
C LEU A 371 -42.28 -58.51 -11.95
N ALA A 372 -41.77 -57.29 -12.09
CA ALA A 372 -40.42 -56.94 -11.66
C ALA A 372 -40.24 -57.00 -10.13
N SER A 373 -41.29 -56.67 -9.36
CA SER A 373 -41.26 -56.80 -7.90
C SER A 373 -41.22 -58.27 -7.46
N SER A 374 -41.99 -59.15 -8.10
CA SER A 374 -42.06 -60.56 -7.74
C SER A 374 -40.87 -61.38 -8.25
N GLU A 375 -40.45 -61.16 -9.50
CA GLU A 375 -39.43 -61.99 -10.16
C GLU A 375 -38.00 -61.51 -9.92
N LEU A 376 -37.80 -60.20 -9.76
CA LEU A 376 -36.46 -59.62 -9.55
C LEU A 376 -36.23 -59.16 -8.11
N GLY A 377 -37.27 -59.14 -7.27
CA GLY A 377 -37.22 -58.65 -5.88
C GLY A 377 -36.94 -57.15 -5.80
N ILE A 378 -37.27 -56.38 -6.84
CA ILE A 378 -37.02 -54.93 -6.88
C ILE A 378 -38.07 -54.23 -6.03
N ASN A 379 -37.62 -53.47 -5.03
CA ASN A 379 -38.51 -52.57 -4.29
C ASN A 379 -38.59 -51.20 -5.00
N PHE A 380 -39.75 -50.88 -5.54
CA PHE A 380 -40.02 -49.61 -6.23
C PHE A 380 -40.38 -48.45 -5.28
N ILE A 381 -40.62 -48.76 -4.01
CA ILE A 381 -41.07 -47.83 -2.99
C ILE A 381 -39.87 -47.29 -2.22
N ASP A 382 -39.67 -45.97 -2.31
CA ASP A 382 -38.63 -45.28 -1.56
C ASP A 382 -39.15 -44.95 -0.14
N LYS A 383 -38.44 -45.40 0.91
CA LYS A 383 -38.86 -45.17 2.31
C LYS A 383 -38.93 -43.68 2.65
N ASP A 384 -38.06 -42.87 2.07
CA ASP A 384 -38.09 -41.41 2.24
C ASP A 384 -39.30 -40.79 1.54
N GLU A 385 -39.74 -41.36 0.42
CA GLU A 385 -40.94 -40.94 -0.30
C GLU A 385 -42.21 -41.22 0.51
N ILE A 386 -42.31 -42.37 1.19
CA ILE A 386 -43.40 -42.64 2.14
C ILE A 386 -43.40 -41.62 3.27
N LYS A 387 -42.23 -41.33 3.87
CA LYS A 387 -42.12 -40.40 4.99
C LYS A 387 -42.57 -38.98 4.59
N GLU A 388 -42.14 -38.50 3.43
CA GLU A 388 -42.59 -37.22 2.88
C GLU A 388 -44.09 -37.19 2.57
N LEU A 389 -44.64 -38.29 2.03
CA LEU A 389 -46.08 -38.39 1.77
C LEU A 389 -46.87 -38.38 3.08
N LYS A 390 -46.43 -39.10 4.13
CA LYS A 390 -47.04 -39.08 5.47
C LYS A 390 -47.07 -37.67 6.07
N GLU A 391 -46.01 -36.90 5.94
CA GLU A 391 -45.98 -35.50 6.39
C GLU A 391 -46.95 -34.60 5.60
N LYS A 392 -47.14 -34.86 4.30
CA LYS A 392 -48.05 -34.10 3.45
C LYS A 392 -49.52 -34.43 3.73
N VAL A 393 -49.86 -35.70 3.86
CA VAL A 393 -51.24 -36.15 4.15
C VAL A 393 -51.54 -36.20 5.65
N ASN A 394 -50.69 -35.63 6.50
CA ASN A 394 -50.93 -35.61 7.94
C ASN A 394 -52.23 -34.83 8.25
N PRO A 395 -53.27 -35.48 8.81
CA PRO A 395 -54.58 -34.87 9.06
C PRO A 395 -54.49 -33.60 9.92
N LYS A 396 -53.51 -33.52 10.82
CA LYS A 396 -53.28 -32.34 11.68
C LYS A 396 -53.07 -31.05 10.90
N ARG A 397 -52.57 -31.11 9.66
CA ARG A 397 -52.32 -29.94 8.81
C ARG A 397 -53.60 -29.28 8.27
N PHE A 398 -54.73 -29.99 8.32
CA PHE A 398 -56.01 -29.53 7.78
C PHE A 398 -57.03 -29.20 8.88
N LEU A 399 -56.58 -29.16 10.14
CA LEU A 399 -57.40 -28.79 11.29
C LEU A 399 -57.47 -27.27 11.52
N ASN A 400 -56.59 -26.47 10.91
CA ASN A 400 -56.57 -25.02 11.10
C ASN A 400 -56.18 -24.25 9.81
N PRO A 401 -57.14 -23.62 9.10
CA PRO A 401 -58.58 -23.66 9.36
C PRO A 401 -59.15 -25.06 9.13
N TYR A 402 -60.14 -25.45 9.92
CA TYR A 402 -60.74 -26.79 9.84
C TYR A 402 -61.46 -26.98 8.50
N ASN A 403 -61.11 -28.05 7.77
CA ASN A 403 -61.82 -28.48 6.58
C ASN A 403 -62.14 -29.98 6.68
N ALA A 404 -63.40 -30.31 6.93
CA ALA A 404 -63.86 -31.68 7.17
C ALA A 404 -63.57 -32.64 5.99
N GLU A 405 -63.75 -32.18 4.75
CA GLU A 405 -63.51 -32.98 3.54
C GLU A 405 -62.02 -33.30 3.38
N LYS A 406 -61.16 -32.30 3.56
CA LYS A 406 -59.70 -32.47 3.49
C LYS A 406 -59.18 -33.33 4.63
N VAL A 407 -59.69 -33.17 5.86
CA VAL A 407 -59.31 -34.01 7.00
C VAL A 407 -59.71 -35.48 6.77
N SER A 408 -60.92 -35.72 6.24
CA SER A 408 -61.39 -37.06 5.90
C SER A 408 -60.53 -37.72 4.81
N LEU A 409 -60.22 -36.99 3.74
CA LEU A 409 -59.34 -37.47 2.68
C LEU A 409 -57.91 -37.71 3.18
N ALA A 410 -57.35 -36.79 3.97
CA ALA A 410 -56.04 -36.92 4.60
C ALA A 410 -55.95 -38.16 5.50
N ASN A 411 -56.96 -38.42 6.34
CA ASN A 411 -57.05 -39.62 7.19
C ASN A 411 -57.01 -40.90 6.36
N LYS A 412 -57.78 -40.97 5.27
CA LYS A 412 -57.81 -42.14 4.37
C LYS A 412 -56.44 -42.38 3.74
N LEU A 413 -55.80 -41.33 3.21
CA LEU A 413 -54.48 -41.47 2.58
C LEU A 413 -53.38 -41.79 3.60
N TYR A 414 -53.44 -41.21 4.80
CA TYR A 414 -52.50 -41.49 5.88
C TYR A 414 -52.60 -42.95 6.36
N ALA A 415 -53.81 -43.51 6.42
CA ALA A 415 -54.03 -44.91 6.77
C ALA A 415 -53.44 -45.87 5.71
N ILE A 416 -53.59 -45.57 4.41
CA ILE A 416 -52.98 -46.35 3.33
C ILE A 416 -51.45 -46.39 3.49
N LEU A 417 -50.83 -45.24 3.76
CA LEU A 417 -49.38 -45.14 3.95
C LEU A 417 -48.84 -45.85 5.21
N ASN A 418 -49.71 -46.25 6.15
CA ASN A 418 -49.35 -46.93 7.40
C ASN A 418 -49.48 -48.46 7.34
N LYS A 419 -49.90 -49.04 6.22
CA LYS A 419 -49.87 -50.50 6.03
C LYS A 419 -48.42 -51.00 6.04
N ASP A 420 -48.19 -52.18 6.64
CA ASP A 420 -46.86 -52.80 6.71
C ASP A 420 -46.37 -53.26 5.32
N ASP A 421 -47.29 -53.80 4.49
CA ASP A 421 -47.02 -54.26 3.12
C ASP A 421 -47.71 -53.38 2.07
N ILE A 422 -47.36 -52.09 2.03
CA ILE A 422 -47.91 -51.17 1.03
C ILE A 422 -47.39 -51.48 -0.38
N SER A 423 -48.29 -51.50 -1.36
CA SER A 423 -47.95 -51.68 -2.77
C SER A 423 -47.63 -50.36 -3.48
N TYR A 424 -46.85 -50.42 -4.56
CA TYR A 424 -46.51 -49.20 -5.32
C TYR A 424 -47.73 -48.57 -6.01
N SER A 425 -48.74 -49.37 -6.38
CA SER A 425 -50.04 -48.88 -6.88
C SER A 425 -50.74 -48.00 -5.85
N GLU A 426 -50.78 -48.43 -4.59
CA GLU A 426 -51.35 -47.64 -3.49
C GLU A 426 -50.56 -46.34 -3.25
N VAL A 427 -49.23 -46.36 -3.42
CA VAL A 427 -48.40 -45.14 -3.35
C VAL A 427 -48.73 -44.17 -4.49
N ILE A 428 -48.97 -44.66 -5.72
CA ILE A 428 -49.40 -43.82 -6.84
C ILE A 428 -50.79 -43.25 -6.59
N GLU A 429 -51.73 -44.07 -6.12
CA GLU A 429 -53.09 -43.63 -5.79
C GLU A 429 -53.07 -42.51 -4.75
N VAL A 430 -52.25 -42.66 -3.71
CA VAL A 430 -52.03 -41.61 -2.71
C VAL A 430 -51.48 -40.33 -3.35
N LYS A 431 -50.52 -40.41 -4.28
CA LYS A 431 -49.97 -39.24 -4.98
C LYS A 431 -50.98 -38.56 -5.90
N GLU A 432 -51.84 -39.31 -6.58
CA GLU A 432 -52.88 -38.76 -7.44
C GLU A 432 -53.96 -38.06 -6.60
N LYS A 433 -54.44 -38.71 -5.53
CA LYS A 433 -55.44 -38.14 -4.61
C LYS A 433 -54.89 -36.98 -3.77
N LEU A 434 -53.58 -36.96 -3.50
CA LEU A 434 -52.91 -35.82 -2.85
C LEU A 434 -53.10 -34.51 -3.64
N LYS A 435 -53.27 -34.56 -4.97
CA LYS A 435 -53.52 -33.35 -5.77
C LYS A 435 -54.85 -32.66 -5.43
N ASN A 436 -55.77 -33.39 -4.82
CA ASN A 436 -57.11 -32.92 -4.45
C ASN A 436 -57.18 -32.42 -2.99
N LEU A 437 -56.05 -32.44 -2.26
CA LEU A 437 -55.86 -31.90 -0.90
C LEU A 437 -55.22 -30.51 -0.97
#